data_AF-A0AAU6EHM5-F1
#
_entry.id   AF-A0AAU6EHM5-F1
#
_cell.length_a   1.000
_cell.length_b   1.000
_cell.length_c   1.000
_cell.angle_alpha   90.00
_cell.angle_beta   90.00
_cell.angle_gamma   90.00
#
_symmetry.space_group_name_H-M   'P 1'
#
loop_
_entity.id
_entity.type
_entity.pdbx_description
1 polymer ?
#
loop_
_entity_poly.entity_id
_entity_poly.type
_entity_poly.pdbx_seq_one_letter_code
_entity_poly.pdbx_strand_id
1 'polypeptide(L)'
;MPDSHAIASSGASQAVAVVLATTEASGLRCSGGTLLDRLTGQLATLPVRDVHVVARSSDIIHASGGTHMIGTEGSRGLADDLRRIAKVARSSVGPVLVVAGDLVAHTEALAMLVEHPARDTVALVSEGGDDPGPTRPPVRTDSRSVVAAGTSFHEAGETNGTFRGVLQVGVSDLAGFAETAERLAELAEAGGFGPMDGGEVPGLLLVGLVRSGAQVRAARLGRLHADRMTEQEDADVAVPRLAEVDENEARLDAAVKSNDGFFATYAVSSWSRHLVKPVARLGLTPNAVTGISVGLAALAAIWFSVGTRSGLIAGAVLLYLSFVLDCVDGQLARYTRAFSPLGAWLDATFDRVKEYAVYLGLAIGYAAGLDVAGGGPDGIWALAVSAMILQMLRHMIDFSYAGARADASRVGAAWARAAGSLIDPAGDAGRPVPPRRPERRAAFAGADAGWTPVASEGEGDIGIGIGIGIGGGGTDGRAAVPVIGAEGEREGAGGEWADPGDGRTAGAGRADPLGRAAAADGAGPGAGNLVLRLSRAMEKASPTRWFKKIIVLPIGERMALIAGTAAFFNARVTFVALLVWGGIAALYILSGRTGRSLSR
;
A
#
# COMPACT_ATOMS: atom_id res chain seq x y z
N MET A 1 -38.31 17.15 -5.49
CA MET A 1 -37.35 18.25 -5.35
C MET A 1 -36.07 17.68 -4.77
N PRO A 2 -34.98 17.55 -5.54
CA PRO A 2 -33.66 17.45 -4.94
C PRO A 2 -33.06 18.86 -4.76
N ASP A 3 -32.00 18.92 -3.94
CA ASP A 3 -31.12 20.06 -3.67
C ASP A 3 -31.42 20.92 -2.43
N SER A 4 -30.60 20.70 -1.39
CA SER A 4 -30.07 21.75 -0.52
C SER A 4 -29.05 21.20 0.51
N HIS A 5 -28.08 20.38 0.08
CA HIS A 5 -26.83 20.19 0.84
C HIS A 5 -25.57 20.13 -0.03
N ALA A 6 -25.68 20.46 -1.32
CA ALA A 6 -24.53 20.82 -2.15
C ALA A 6 -24.11 22.27 -1.82
N ILE A 7 -23.52 22.48 -0.64
CA ILE A 7 -22.90 23.75 -0.28
C ILE A 7 -21.42 23.51 0.02
N ALA A 8 -20.60 23.88 -0.97
CA ALA A 8 -19.25 24.42 -0.82
C ALA A 8 -18.13 23.53 -0.20
N SER A 9 -17.81 22.41 -0.86
CA SER A 9 -16.46 21.82 -0.84
C SER A 9 -16.21 21.12 -2.18
N SER A 10 -15.21 21.39 -3.02
CA SER A 10 -14.12 22.35 -3.06
C SER A 10 -13.50 22.25 -4.46
N GLY A 11 -13.59 23.27 -5.31
CA GLY A 11 -12.83 23.29 -6.59
C GLY A 11 -11.30 23.32 -6.39
N ALA A 12 -10.84 23.46 -5.15
CA ALA A 12 -9.43 23.49 -4.75
C ALA A 12 -8.81 22.11 -4.46
N SER A 13 -9.62 21.04 -4.37
CA SER A 13 -9.12 19.69 -4.01
C SER A 13 -9.08 18.69 -5.16
N GLN A 14 -9.58 19.06 -6.33
CA GLN A 14 -9.53 18.20 -7.52
C GLN A 14 -8.12 18.21 -8.12
N ALA A 15 -7.74 17.09 -8.74
CA ALA A 15 -6.43 17.00 -9.38
C ALA A 15 -6.40 17.78 -10.69
N VAL A 16 -5.24 18.30 -11.06
CA VAL A 16 -4.96 18.80 -12.41
C VAL A 16 -4.18 17.72 -13.15
N ALA A 17 -4.65 17.28 -14.30
CA ALA A 17 -3.96 16.25 -15.09
C ALA A 17 -3.08 16.88 -16.18
N VAL A 18 -1.88 16.34 -16.35
CA VAL A 18 -0.96 16.59 -17.45
C VAL A 18 -0.79 15.29 -18.23
N VAL A 19 -1.34 15.23 -19.43
CA VAL A 19 -1.26 14.07 -20.33
C VAL A 19 -0.15 14.31 -21.34
N LEU A 20 0.83 13.42 -21.36
CA LEU A 20 2.01 13.52 -22.23
C LEU A 20 1.76 12.73 -23.52
N ALA A 21 1.18 13.40 -24.51
CA ALA A 21 0.96 12.88 -25.86
C ALA A 21 2.17 13.17 -26.76
N THR A 22 3.35 12.82 -26.26
CA THR A 22 4.65 13.18 -26.84
C THR A 22 5.15 12.15 -27.88
N THR A 23 4.48 11.01 -27.99
CA THR A 23 4.77 9.93 -28.94
C THR A 23 3.63 9.77 -29.94
N GLU A 24 3.93 9.27 -31.14
CA GLU A 24 2.90 8.94 -32.15
C GLU A 24 1.90 7.89 -31.64
N ALA A 25 2.32 7.05 -30.69
CA ALA A 25 1.50 6.03 -30.07
C ALA A 25 0.23 6.59 -29.39
N SER A 26 0.23 7.87 -28.99
CA SER A 26 -0.98 8.52 -28.44
C SER A 26 -2.10 8.66 -29.47
N GLY A 27 -1.76 8.67 -30.76
CA GLY A 27 -2.70 8.76 -31.89
C GLY A 27 -3.18 7.40 -32.43
N LEU A 28 -2.75 6.28 -31.83
CA LEU A 28 -3.22 4.94 -32.23
C LEU A 28 -4.75 4.87 -32.13
N ARG A 29 -5.38 4.19 -33.09
CA ARG A 29 -6.83 4.13 -33.21
C ARG A 29 -7.42 3.13 -32.22
N CYS A 30 -8.59 3.43 -31.69
CA CYS A 30 -9.40 2.49 -30.93
C CYS A 30 -10.89 2.75 -31.17
N SER A 31 -11.75 1.92 -30.58
CA SER A 31 -13.20 2.11 -30.70
C SER A 31 -13.61 3.50 -30.19
N GLY A 32 -14.09 4.36 -31.08
CA GLY A 32 -14.57 5.71 -30.74
C GLY A 32 -13.55 6.84 -30.84
N GLY A 33 -12.33 6.61 -31.35
CA GLY A 33 -11.34 7.68 -31.56
C GLY A 33 -9.89 7.20 -31.55
N THR A 34 -9.03 7.96 -30.87
CA THR A 34 -7.64 7.61 -30.57
C THR A 34 -7.46 7.15 -29.12
N LEU A 35 -6.31 6.58 -28.78
CA LEU A 35 -5.95 6.29 -27.38
C LEU A 35 -5.99 7.54 -26.51
N LEU A 36 -5.54 8.69 -27.02
CA LEU A 36 -5.62 9.97 -26.34
C LEU A 36 -7.07 10.41 -26.05
N ASP A 37 -7.98 10.26 -27.02
CA ASP A 37 -9.41 10.56 -26.84
C ASP A 37 -10.03 9.68 -25.75
N ARG A 38 -9.68 8.39 -25.76
CA ARG A 38 -10.13 7.44 -24.75
C ARG A 38 -9.62 7.83 -23.35
N LEU A 39 -8.34 8.14 -23.21
CA LEU A 39 -7.72 8.51 -21.93
C LEU A 39 -8.27 9.81 -21.38
N THR A 40 -8.39 10.85 -22.21
CA THR A 40 -8.97 12.14 -21.80
C THR A 40 -10.44 12.01 -21.43
N GLY A 41 -11.20 11.19 -22.18
CA GLY A 41 -12.57 10.81 -21.83
C GLY A 41 -12.68 10.11 -20.47
N GLN A 42 -11.75 9.21 -20.14
CA GLN A 42 -11.69 8.60 -18.80
C GLN A 42 -11.41 9.62 -17.71
N LEU A 43 -10.42 10.50 -17.91
CA LEU A 43 -10.05 11.52 -16.91
C LEU A 43 -11.22 12.47 -16.62
N ALA A 44 -12.07 12.76 -17.60
CA ALA A 44 -13.28 13.57 -17.41
C ALA A 44 -14.34 12.91 -16.50
N THR A 45 -14.28 11.59 -16.31
CA THR A 45 -15.17 10.86 -15.38
C THR A 45 -14.63 10.79 -13.95
N LEU A 46 -13.36 11.19 -13.75
CA LEU A 46 -12.66 11.18 -12.47
C LEU A 46 -12.68 12.59 -11.85
N PRO A 47 -12.33 12.77 -10.56
CA PRO A 47 -12.25 14.09 -9.93
C PRO A 47 -10.99 14.87 -10.36
N VAL A 48 -10.86 15.06 -11.68
CA VAL A 48 -9.86 15.86 -12.36
C VAL A 48 -10.56 17.15 -12.80
N ARG A 49 -10.02 18.29 -12.37
CA ARG A 49 -10.59 19.60 -12.66
C ARG A 49 -10.30 20.03 -14.10
N ASP A 50 -9.03 19.93 -14.46
CA ASP A 50 -8.48 20.43 -15.70
C ASP A 50 -7.54 19.37 -16.28
N VAL A 51 -7.60 19.17 -17.61
CA VAL A 51 -6.71 18.27 -18.34
C VAL A 51 -5.87 19.10 -19.30
N HIS A 52 -4.56 19.10 -19.07
CA HIS A 52 -3.55 19.71 -19.91
C HIS A 52 -2.88 18.64 -20.77
N VAL A 53 -3.01 18.73 -22.07
CA VAL A 53 -2.33 17.84 -23.00
C VAL A 53 -1.05 18.52 -23.50
N VAL A 54 0.07 17.81 -23.40
CA VAL A 54 1.36 18.19 -24.00
C VAL A 54 1.60 17.30 -25.21
N ALA A 55 1.51 17.86 -26.41
CA ALA A 55 1.58 17.12 -27.67
C ALA A 55 2.69 17.66 -28.60
N ARG A 56 3.19 16.80 -29.49
CA ARG A 56 4.24 17.14 -30.48
C ARG A 56 3.74 17.37 -31.90
N SER A 57 2.58 16.82 -32.27
CA SER A 57 1.96 17.01 -33.59
C SER A 57 0.51 17.48 -33.45
N SER A 58 0.09 18.38 -34.35
CA SER A 58 -1.28 18.90 -34.46
C SER A 58 -2.30 17.85 -34.91
N ASP A 59 -1.85 16.76 -35.54
CA ASP A 59 -2.71 15.82 -36.25
C ASP A 59 -3.37 14.77 -35.34
N ILE A 60 -2.93 14.70 -34.09
CA ILE A 60 -3.43 13.74 -33.07
C ILE A 60 -4.67 14.31 -32.33
N ILE A 61 -5.08 15.55 -32.60
CA ILE A 61 -5.90 16.33 -31.66
C ILE A 61 -7.32 16.59 -32.19
N HIS A 62 -8.29 15.78 -31.74
CA HIS A 62 -9.73 16.12 -31.80
C HIS A 62 -10.32 16.14 -30.37
N ALA A 63 -9.97 17.14 -29.56
CA ALA A 63 -10.41 17.17 -28.17
C ALA A 63 -11.91 17.48 -28.00
N SER A 64 -12.62 16.58 -27.31
CA SER A 64 -13.96 16.83 -26.75
C SER A 64 -13.87 17.81 -25.56
N GLY A 65 -14.94 18.57 -25.33
CA GLY A 65 -14.98 19.77 -24.47
C GLY A 65 -14.44 19.59 -23.04
N GLY A 66 -13.62 20.56 -22.59
CA GLY A 66 -13.03 20.63 -21.24
C GLY A 66 -11.50 20.58 -21.20
N THR A 67 -10.84 20.32 -22.32
CA THR A 67 -9.37 20.22 -22.40
C THR A 67 -8.72 21.60 -22.60
N HIS A 68 -7.91 22.05 -21.63
CA HIS A 68 -7.11 23.27 -21.77
C HIS A 68 -5.74 22.92 -22.37
N MET A 69 -5.62 23.07 -23.69
CA MET A 69 -4.35 22.87 -24.39
C MET A 69 -3.30 23.87 -23.94
N ILE A 70 -2.17 23.39 -23.43
CA ILE A 70 -0.98 24.22 -23.18
C ILE A 70 0.03 23.93 -24.30
N GLY A 71 -0.19 24.55 -25.46
CA GLY A 71 0.78 24.55 -26.57
C GLY A 71 0.18 24.14 -27.91
N THR A 72 -0.25 25.13 -28.68
CA THR A 72 -0.54 25.02 -30.13
C THR A 72 0.72 25.18 -30.99
N GLU A 73 1.88 25.40 -30.37
CA GLU A 73 3.19 25.28 -30.99
C GLU A 73 3.86 24.06 -30.32
N GLY A 74 4.08 22.98 -31.07
CA GLY A 74 4.51 21.69 -30.54
C GLY A 74 5.65 21.77 -29.53
N SER A 75 5.64 20.85 -28.56
CA SER A 75 6.76 20.70 -27.63
C SER A 75 8.09 20.66 -28.39
N ARG A 76 9.03 21.54 -27.99
CA ARG A 76 10.36 21.64 -28.60
C ARG A 76 11.32 20.54 -28.15
N GLY A 77 10.83 19.55 -27.40
CA GLY A 77 11.60 18.41 -26.89
C GLY A 77 11.43 18.20 -25.38
N LEU A 78 12.21 17.26 -24.85
CA LEU A 78 12.16 16.79 -23.46
C LEU A 78 12.22 17.92 -22.41
N ALA A 79 13.10 18.90 -22.60
CA ALA A 79 13.25 20.01 -21.66
C ALA A 79 11.99 20.89 -21.56
N ASP A 80 11.34 21.16 -22.70
CA ASP A 80 10.11 21.96 -22.73
C ASP A 80 8.94 21.20 -22.05
N ASP A 81 8.84 19.89 -22.28
CA ASP A 81 7.85 19.03 -21.62
C ASP A 81 7.97 19.13 -20.09
N LEU A 82 9.20 18.99 -19.58
CA LEU A 82 9.51 19.06 -18.14
C LEU A 82 9.20 20.45 -17.54
N ARG A 83 9.53 21.54 -18.23
CA ARG A 83 9.21 22.90 -17.77
C ARG A 83 7.72 23.19 -17.74
N ARG A 84 6.96 22.65 -18.69
CA ARG A 84 5.49 22.77 -18.67
C ARG A 84 4.90 22.06 -17.47
N ILE A 85 5.40 20.86 -17.15
CA ILE A 85 5.00 20.12 -15.93
C ILE A 85 5.37 20.92 -14.68
N ALA A 86 6.59 21.48 -14.62
CA ALA A 86 7.02 22.33 -13.52
C ALA A 86 6.11 23.55 -13.34
N LYS A 87 5.72 24.21 -14.44
CA LYS A 87 4.80 25.36 -14.44
C LYS A 87 3.43 24.99 -13.90
N VAL A 88 2.84 23.88 -14.37
CA VAL A 88 1.55 23.38 -13.87
C VAL A 88 1.64 23.10 -12.37
N ALA A 89 2.70 22.41 -11.93
CA ALA A 89 2.94 22.10 -10.52
C ALA A 89 3.07 23.35 -9.63
N ARG A 90 3.75 24.41 -10.09
CA ARG A 90 3.88 25.68 -9.34
C ARG A 90 2.56 26.43 -9.21
N SER A 91 1.68 26.33 -10.21
CA SER A 91 0.39 27.03 -10.22
C SER A 91 -0.76 26.23 -9.62
N SER A 92 -0.58 24.93 -9.42
CA SER A 92 -1.66 24.05 -8.97
C SER A 92 -1.97 24.25 -7.49
N VAL A 93 -3.26 24.33 -7.17
CA VAL A 93 -3.77 24.38 -5.80
C VAL A 93 -4.13 22.97 -5.29
N GLY A 94 -4.35 22.02 -6.21
CA GLY A 94 -4.63 20.62 -5.93
C GLY A 94 -3.50 19.68 -6.39
N PRO A 95 -3.64 18.37 -6.17
CA PRO A 95 -2.67 17.38 -6.64
C PRO A 95 -2.47 17.46 -8.16
N VAL A 96 -1.27 17.12 -8.64
CA VAL A 96 -0.98 17.06 -10.09
C VAL A 96 -0.82 15.61 -10.51
N LEU A 97 -1.58 15.20 -11.52
CA LEU A 97 -1.51 13.87 -12.11
C LEU A 97 -0.74 13.95 -13.44
N VAL A 98 0.36 13.23 -13.57
CA VAL A 98 1.11 13.07 -14.82
C VAL A 98 0.78 11.69 -15.40
N VAL A 99 0.34 11.66 -16.66
CA VAL A 99 -0.11 10.45 -17.35
C VAL A 99 0.55 10.34 -18.71
N ALA A 100 1.07 9.17 -19.04
CA ALA A 100 1.53 8.88 -20.40
C ALA A 100 0.34 8.81 -21.38
N GLY A 101 0.43 9.49 -22.53
CA GLY A 101 -0.67 9.59 -23.50
C GLY A 101 -0.92 8.31 -24.31
N ASP A 102 0.02 7.38 -24.28
CA ASP A 102 -0.01 6.05 -24.91
C ASP A 102 -0.57 4.95 -24.00
N LEU A 103 -1.18 5.33 -22.87
CA LEU A 103 -1.68 4.40 -21.86
C LEU A 103 -3.04 3.79 -22.23
N VAL A 104 -3.11 2.47 -22.20
CA VAL A 104 -4.36 1.70 -22.16
C VAL A 104 -4.53 1.14 -20.75
N ALA A 105 -5.51 1.68 -20.02
CA ALA A 105 -5.76 1.30 -18.63
C ALA A 105 -7.25 1.22 -18.29
N HIS A 106 -7.55 0.41 -17.28
CA HIS A 106 -8.83 0.44 -16.58
C HIS A 106 -9.04 1.81 -15.91
N THR A 107 -10.29 2.27 -15.86
CA THR A 107 -10.62 3.54 -15.20
C THR A 107 -10.33 3.44 -13.70
N GLU A 108 -10.61 2.29 -13.09
CA GLU A 108 -10.27 1.96 -11.71
C GLU A 108 -8.77 2.12 -11.40
N ALA A 109 -7.87 1.75 -12.33
CA ALA A 109 -6.43 1.87 -12.12
C ALA A 109 -6.00 3.33 -11.92
N LEU A 110 -6.63 4.26 -12.66
CA LEU A 110 -6.44 5.70 -12.48
C LEU A 110 -7.13 6.19 -11.20
N ALA A 111 -8.37 5.76 -10.95
CA ALA A 111 -9.15 6.14 -9.77
C ALA A 111 -8.43 5.79 -8.45
N MET A 112 -7.67 4.69 -8.39
CA MET A 112 -6.86 4.32 -7.22
C MET A 112 -5.81 5.38 -6.82
N LEU A 113 -5.41 6.25 -7.73
CA LEU A 113 -4.50 7.38 -7.46
C LEU A 113 -5.31 8.63 -7.13
N VAL A 114 -6.25 8.98 -8.03
CA VAL A 114 -6.97 10.27 -8.03
C VAL A 114 -8.19 10.30 -7.12
N GLU A 115 -8.62 9.19 -6.55
CA GLU A 115 -9.72 9.18 -5.57
C GLU A 115 -9.24 8.78 -4.18
N HIS A 116 -7.93 8.51 -4.03
CA HIS A 116 -7.38 8.15 -2.73
C HIS A 116 -7.45 9.34 -1.75
N PRO A 117 -7.97 9.14 -0.53
CA PRO A 117 -8.22 10.24 0.41
C PRO A 117 -6.94 10.92 0.90
N ALA A 118 -5.81 10.20 0.96
CA ALA A 118 -4.55 10.78 1.39
C ALA A 118 -4.01 11.83 0.40
N ARG A 119 -4.43 11.78 -0.87
CA ARG A 119 -3.96 12.68 -1.94
C ARG A 119 -2.44 12.85 -1.93
N ASP A 120 -1.75 11.77 -1.55
CA ASP A 120 -0.31 11.67 -1.41
C ASP A 120 0.34 11.44 -2.77
N THR A 121 1.66 11.59 -2.81
CA THR A 121 2.44 11.27 -4.00
C THR A 121 2.45 9.75 -4.21
N VAL A 122 2.01 9.30 -5.38
CA VAL A 122 1.76 7.88 -5.67
C VAL A 122 2.05 7.55 -7.13
N ALA A 123 2.71 6.42 -7.35
CA ALA A 123 3.02 5.86 -8.66
C ALA A 123 2.25 4.56 -8.90
N LEU A 124 1.69 4.40 -10.09
CA LEU A 124 1.04 3.16 -10.53
C LEU A 124 2.11 2.13 -10.94
N VAL A 125 2.08 0.96 -10.32
CA VAL A 125 3.10 -0.09 -10.50
C VAL A 125 2.48 -1.48 -10.68
N SER A 126 3.20 -2.34 -11.39
CA SER A 126 2.98 -3.79 -11.43
C SER A 126 4.08 -4.49 -10.64
N GLU A 127 3.76 -5.61 -9.98
CA GLU A 127 4.74 -6.45 -9.28
C GLU A 127 5.02 -7.73 -10.08
N GLY A 128 6.30 -7.99 -10.37
CA GLY A 128 6.79 -9.22 -11.00
C GLY A 128 6.36 -9.47 -12.45
N GLY A 129 7.16 -10.25 -13.18
CA GLY A 129 6.76 -10.90 -14.44
C GLY A 129 6.80 -10.08 -15.72
N ASP A 130 7.02 -8.77 -15.65
CA ASP A 130 7.20 -7.91 -16.82
C ASP A 130 8.68 -7.67 -17.10
N ASP A 131 9.10 -7.87 -18.35
CA ASP A 131 10.43 -7.46 -18.78
C ASP A 131 10.54 -5.92 -18.72
N PRO A 132 11.57 -5.37 -18.04
CA PRO A 132 11.80 -3.94 -17.99
C PRO A 132 12.05 -3.35 -19.37
N GLY A 133 11.55 -2.14 -19.60
CA GLY A 133 11.80 -1.41 -20.84
C GLY A 133 11.34 0.05 -20.75
N PRO A 134 11.49 0.84 -21.83
CA PRO A 134 11.11 2.27 -21.83
C PRO A 134 9.64 2.53 -21.48
N THR A 135 8.74 1.63 -21.91
CA THR A 135 7.31 1.66 -21.60
C THR A 135 6.96 1.03 -20.25
N ARG A 136 7.90 0.30 -19.64
CA ARG A 136 7.75 -0.38 -18.35
C ARG A 136 9.00 -0.17 -17.48
N PRO A 137 9.30 1.09 -17.07
CA PRO A 137 10.55 1.37 -16.38
C PRO A 137 10.63 0.58 -15.06
N PRO A 138 11.79 0.00 -14.71
CA PRO A 138 11.90 -0.88 -13.56
C PRO A 138 11.77 -0.08 -12.26
N VAL A 139 11.14 -0.67 -11.24
CA VAL A 139 11.03 -0.09 -9.90
C VAL A 139 11.35 -1.12 -8.82
N ARG A 140 11.85 -0.63 -7.70
CA ARG A 140 11.94 -1.39 -6.46
C ARG A 140 10.95 -0.82 -5.47
N THR A 141 10.07 -1.68 -4.99
CA THR A 141 9.10 -1.35 -3.95
C THR A 141 9.48 -2.04 -2.64
N ASP A 142 9.38 -1.31 -1.52
CA ASP A 142 9.41 -1.89 -0.18
C ASP A 142 8.06 -1.62 0.48
N SER A 143 7.36 -2.70 0.84
CA SER A 143 6.10 -2.68 1.57
C SER A 143 4.98 -1.91 0.84
N ARG A 144 4.98 -0.58 0.88
CA ARG A 144 4.00 0.30 0.24
C ARG A 144 4.61 1.51 -0.49
N SER A 145 5.93 1.64 -0.53
CA SER A 145 6.61 2.77 -1.17
C SER A 145 7.51 2.31 -2.31
N VAL A 146 7.66 3.17 -3.31
CA VAL A 146 8.72 3.05 -4.30
C VAL A 146 10.01 3.58 -3.66
N VAL A 147 11.02 2.73 -3.54
CA VAL A 147 12.29 3.05 -2.88
C VAL A 147 13.45 3.22 -3.87
N ALA A 148 13.28 2.71 -5.09
CA ALA A 148 14.13 3.00 -6.24
C ALA A 148 13.28 2.94 -7.51
N ALA A 149 13.64 3.74 -8.50
CA ALA A 149 13.03 3.72 -9.83
C ALA A 149 14.15 3.85 -10.85
N GLY A 150 14.00 3.22 -12.01
CA GLY A 150 14.94 3.29 -13.11
C GLY A 150 14.28 3.77 -14.39
N THR A 151 15.12 4.08 -15.37
CA THR A 151 14.79 4.45 -16.76
C THR A 151 15.87 3.88 -17.67
N SER A 152 15.82 4.13 -18.98
CA SER A 152 16.94 3.78 -19.88
C SER A 152 18.25 4.52 -19.56
N PHE A 153 18.20 5.58 -18.73
CA PHE A 153 19.34 6.40 -18.33
C PHE A 153 19.77 6.21 -16.88
N HIS A 154 18.92 5.56 -16.08
CA HIS A 154 19.17 5.35 -14.67
C HIS A 154 18.86 3.92 -14.28
N GLU A 155 19.89 3.17 -13.92
CA GLU A 155 19.72 1.81 -13.44
C GLU A 155 19.25 1.81 -11.98
N ALA A 156 18.24 0.97 -11.70
CA ALA A 156 17.77 0.71 -10.35
C ALA A 156 18.17 -0.71 -9.92
N GLY A 157 18.90 -0.81 -8.81
CA GLY A 157 19.31 -2.09 -8.25
C GLY A 157 18.14 -2.86 -7.61
N GLU A 158 18.17 -4.20 -7.71
CA GLU A 158 17.25 -5.13 -7.05
C GLU A 158 15.75 -4.87 -7.30
N THR A 159 15.38 -4.49 -8.51
CA THR A 159 14.00 -4.18 -8.90
C THR A 159 13.07 -5.39 -8.75
N ASN A 160 11.81 -5.13 -8.41
CA ASN A 160 10.79 -6.16 -8.17
C ASN A 160 9.44 -5.85 -8.84
N GLY A 161 9.40 -4.83 -9.70
CA GLY A 161 8.22 -4.43 -10.43
C GLY A 161 8.53 -3.41 -11.53
N THR A 162 7.48 -2.94 -12.19
CA THR A 162 7.56 -1.95 -13.27
C THR A 162 6.58 -0.79 -13.04
N PHE A 163 7.00 0.41 -13.40
CA PHE A 163 6.18 1.61 -13.40
C PHE A 163 5.33 1.67 -14.66
N ARG A 164 4.09 2.15 -14.54
CA ARG A 164 3.07 2.10 -15.62
C ARG A 164 2.76 3.46 -16.24
N GLY A 165 3.62 4.46 -16.01
CA GLY A 165 3.49 5.78 -16.65
C GLY A 165 2.44 6.70 -16.05
N VAL A 166 1.94 6.40 -14.84
CA VAL A 166 0.95 7.23 -14.13
C VAL A 166 1.45 7.60 -12.74
N LEU A 167 1.63 8.89 -12.51
CA LEU A 167 2.17 9.46 -11.27
C LEU A 167 1.26 10.59 -10.80
N GLN A 168 0.72 10.49 -9.59
CA GLN A 168 0.13 11.63 -8.90
C GLN A 168 1.13 12.20 -7.91
N VAL A 169 1.24 13.53 -7.88
CA VAL A 169 2.03 14.29 -6.92
C VAL A 169 1.09 15.01 -5.97
N GLY A 170 1.22 14.72 -4.68
CA GLY A 170 0.43 15.34 -3.63
C GLY A 170 0.84 16.80 -3.40
N VAL A 171 -0.08 17.60 -2.87
CA VAL A 171 0.12 19.05 -2.67
C VAL A 171 1.38 19.35 -1.84
N SER A 172 1.71 18.51 -0.85
CA SER A 172 2.90 18.65 -0.01
C SER A 172 4.22 18.53 -0.77
N ASP A 173 4.23 17.83 -1.90
CA ASP A 173 5.44 17.54 -2.68
C ASP A 173 5.53 18.38 -3.96
N LEU A 174 4.50 19.17 -4.31
CA LEU A 174 4.45 19.94 -5.57
C LEU A 174 5.62 20.90 -5.75
N ALA A 175 6.06 21.58 -4.69
CA ALA A 175 7.18 22.52 -4.76
C ALA A 175 8.50 21.80 -5.10
N GLY A 176 8.78 20.70 -4.40
CA GLY A 176 9.96 19.87 -4.66
C GLY A 176 9.89 19.15 -6.02
N PHE A 177 8.69 18.75 -6.43
CA PHE A 177 8.43 18.18 -7.74
C PHE A 177 8.70 19.18 -8.88
N ALA A 178 8.22 20.42 -8.75
CA ALA A 178 8.48 21.46 -9.74
C ALA A 178 9.96 21.80 -9.86
N GLU A 179 10.69 21.86 -8.75
CA GLU A 179 12.14 22.06 -8.76
C GLU A 179 12.87 20.87 -9.40
N THR A 180 12.44 19.64 -9.09
CA THR A 180 12.97 18.42 -9.70
C THR A 180 12.76 18.41 -11.21
N ALA A 181 11.57 18.75 -11.67
CA ALA A 181 11.25 18.85 -13.10
C ALA A 181 12.09 19.93 -13.80
N GLU A 182 12.31 21.08 -13.16
CA GLU A 182 13.18 22.14 -13.71
C GLU A 182 14.64 21.69 -13.84
N ARG A 183 15.19 21.04 -12.80
CA ARG A 183 16.55 20.49 -12.84
C ARG A 183 16.71 19.42 -13.92
N LEU A 184 15.72 18.55 -14.08
CA LEU A 184 15.70 17.58 -15.17
C LEU A 184 15.62 18.29 -16.54
N ALA A 185 14.89 19.40 -16.66
CA ALA A 185 14.85 20.16 -17.90
C ALA A 185 16.21 20.79 -18.25
N GLU A 186 16.90 21.38 -17.27
CA GLU A 186 18.25 21.91 -17.44
C GLU A 186 19.25 20.83 -17.89
N LEU A 187 19.16 19.64 -17.30
CA LEU A 187 19.98 18.49 -17.70
C LEU A 187 19.67 18.01 -19.12
N ALA A 188 18.39 18.03 -19.52
CA ALA A 188 17.99 17.68 -20.87
C ALA A 188 18.53 18.67 -21.91
N GLU A 189 18.53 19.98 -21.62
CA GLU A 189 19.13 20.99 -22.51
C GLU A 189 20.64 20.88 -22.61
N ALA A 190 21.30 20.51 -21.51
CA ALA A 190 22.74 20.26 -21.50
C ALA A 190 23.13 18.97 -22.24
N GLY A 191 22.17 18.21 -22.79
CA GLY A 191 22.43 16.95 -23.48
C GLY A 191 22.74 15.78 -22.53
N GLY A 192 22.39 15.90 -21.25
CA GLY A 192 22.70 14.90 -20.22
C GLY A 192 21.96 13.57 -20.36
N PHE A 193 20.98 13.46 -21.26
CA PHE A 193 20.09 12.31 -21.40
C PHE A 193 20.15 11.63 -22.78
N GLY A 194 21.23 11.72 -23.55
CA GLY A 194 21.37 11.00 -24.83
C GLY A 194 20.14 11.11 -25.77
N PRO A 195 19.93 10.15 -26.69
CA PRO A 195 18.71 10.07 -27.50
C PRO A 195 17.57 9.45 -26.67
N MET A 196 16.85 10.29 -25.92
CA MET A 196 15.67 9.87 -25.16
C MET A 196 14.38 10.13 -25.95
N ASP A 197 13.49 9.14 -25.98
CA ASP A 197 12.13 9.34 -26.46
C ASP A 197 11.28 10.06 -25.38
N GLY A 198 10.39 10.96 -25.81
CA GLY A 198 9.48 11.68 -24.92
C GLY A 198 8.54 10.81 -24.11
N GLY A 199 8.42 9.53 -24.49
CA GLY A 199 7.69 8.54 -23.72
C GLY A 199 8.27 8.31 -22.32
N GLU A 200 9.54 8.58 -22.04
CA GLU A 200 10.15 8.25 -20.73
C GLU A 200 9.99 9.33 -19.65
N VAL A 201 9.39 10.48 -19.97
CA VAL A 201 9.19 11.62 -19.05
C VAL A 201 8.55 11.22 -17.71
N PRO A 202 7.43 10.44 -17.67
CA PRO A 202 6.88 9.98 -16.40
C PRO A 202 7.88 9.19 -15.53
N GLY A 203 8.72 8.35 -16.17
CA GLY A 203 9.73 7.55 -15.51
C GLY A 203 10.83 8.42 -14.90
N LEU A 204 11.34 9.39 -15.66
CA LEU A 204 12.33 10.36 -15.18
C LEU A 204 11.83 11.15 -13.96
N LEU A 205 10.58 11.61 -14.02
CA LEU A 205 9.97 12.34 -12.92
C LEU A 205 9.86 11.49 -11.66
N LEU A 206 9.53 10.20 -11.80
CA LEU A 206 9.53 9.26 -10.69
C LEU A 206 10.93 9.06 -10.11
N VAL A 207 11.95 8.89 -10.95
CA VAL A 207 13.36 8.82 -10.51
C VAL A 207 13.73 10.06 -9.72
N GLY A 208 13.46 11.25 -10.26
CA GLY A 208 13.76 12.52 -9.60
C GLY A 208 13.07 12.66 -8.24
N LEU A 209 11.80 12.26 -8.12
CA LEU A 209 11.06 12.28 -6.86
C LEU A 209 11.65 11.32 -5.82
N VAL A 210 11.92 10.07 -6.21
CA VAL A 210 12.48 9.06 -5.29
C VAL A 210 13.88 9.49 -4.83
N ARG A 211 14.71 10.02 -5.73
CA ARG A 211 16.08 10.47 -5.41
C ARG A 211 16.12 11.76 -4.59
N SER A 212 15.15 12.66 -4.79
CA SER A 212 14.99 13.83 -3.92
C SER A 212 14.43 13.48 -2.53
N GLY A 213 14.11 12.20 -2.27
CA GLY A 213 13.65 11.72 -0.97
C GLY A 213 12.14 11.87 -0.74
N ALA A 214 11.36 12.17 -1.80
CA ALA A 214 9.91 12.19 -1.70
C ALA A 214 9.36 10.79 -1.36
N GLN A 215 8.36 10.73 -0.48
CA GLN A 215 7.72 9.47 -0.12
C GLN A 215 6.68 9.10 -1.19
N VAL A 216 7.11 8.32 -2.18
CA VAL A 216 6.23 7.87 -3.26
C VAL A 216 5.56 6.56 -2.88
N ARG A 217 4.24 6.55 -2.72
CA ARG A 217 3.46 5.33 -2.49
C ARG A 217 3.37 4.51 -3.78
N ALA A 218 3.43 3.19 -3.65
CA ALA A 218 3.21 2.24 -4.74
C ALA A 218 1.73 1.83 -4.82
N ALA A 219 1.00 2.29 -5.84
CA ALA A 219 -0.33 1.81 -6.18
C ALA A 219 -0.21 0.57 -7.07
N ARG A 220 -0.55 -0.60 -6.51
CA ARG A 220 -0.40 -1.88 -7.20
C ARG A 220 -1.64 -2.21 -8.02
N LEU A 221 -1.44 -2.58 -9.28
CA LEU A 221 -2.53 -2.94 -10.21
C LEU A 221 -3.34 -4.16 -9.79
N GLY A 222 -2.70 -5.16 -9.16
CA GLY A 222 -3.37 -6.42 -8.84
C GLY A 222 -3.86 -7.12 -10.11
N ARG A 223 -5.19 -7.20 -10.29
CA ARG A 223 -5.80 -7.82 -11.49
C ARG A 223 -6.09 -6.82 -12.61
N LEU A 224 -5.93 -5.53 -12.35
CA LEU A 224 -6.21 -4.49 -13.34
C LEU A 224 -5.08 -4.43 -14.37
N HIS A 225 -5.42 -4.07 -15.60
CA HIS A 225 -4.48 -3.77 -16.67
C HIS A 225 -4.23 -2.26 -16.77
N ALA A 226 -2.95 -1.90 -16.96
CA ALA A 226 -2.49 -0.57 -17.32
C ALA A 226 -1.13 -0.71 -18.02
N ASP A 227 -1.16 -0.62 -19.35
CA ASP A 227 -0.02 -0.87 -20.21
C ASP A 227 0.14 0.27 -21.19
N ARG A 228 1.38 0.62 -21.51
CA ARG A 228 1.71 1.65 -22.49
C ARG A 228 1.96 1.01 -23.84
N MET A 229 1.26 1.50 -24.85
CA MET A 229 1.26 0.95 -26.20
C MET A 229 2.32 1.65 -27.05
N THR A 230 2.92 0.91 -27.98
CA THR A 230 3.82 1.46 -29.00
C THR A 230 3.28 1.24 -30.40
N GLU A 231 2.63 0.11 -30.64
CA GLU A 231 2.15 -0.30 -31.95
C GLU A 231 0.63 -0.48 -32.00
N GLN A 232 0.03 -0.35 -33.18
CA GLN A 232 -1.41 -0.50 -33.38
C GLN A 232 -1.89 -1.92 -33.04
N GLU A 233 -1.10 -2.95 -33.36
CA GLU A 233 -1.43 -4.34 -33.06
C GLU A 233 -1.54 -4.57 -31.55
N ASP A 234 -0.64 -3.99 -30.76
CA ASP A 234 -0.71 -4.05 -29.29
C ASP A 234 -1.97 -3.36 -28.75
N ALA A 235 -2.33 -2.20 -29.31
CA ALA A 235 -3.53 -1.46 -28.92
C ALA A 235 -4.82 -2.23 -29.25
N ASP A 236 -4.88 -2.87 -30.42
CA ASP A 236 -6.01 -3.68 -30.88
C ASP A 236 -6.25 -4.91 -29.99
N VAL A 237 -5.19 -5.41 -29.33
CA VAL A 237 -5.29 -6.48 -28.33
C VAL A 237 -5.58 -5.93 -26.94
N ALA A 238 -4.90 -4.86 -26.52
CA ALA A 238 -4.97 -4.34 -25.15
C ALA A 238 -6.34 -3.72 -24.82
N VAL A 239 -6.96 -3.01 -25.77
CA VAL A 239 -8.23 -2.31 -25.52
C VAL A 239 -9.38 -3.30 -25.25
N PRO A 240 -9.62 -4.34 -26.07
CA PRO A 240 -10.63 -5.35 -25.77
C PRO A 240 -10.37 -6.13 -24.48
N ARG A 241 -9.10 -6.38 -24.13
CA ARG A 241 -8.73 -7.09 -22.89
C ARG A 241 -9.19 -6.39 -21.62
N LEU A 242 -9.44 -5.08 -21.65
CA LEU A 242 -10.03 -4.37 -20.52
C LEU A 242 -11.44 -4.89 -20.15
N ALA A 243 -12.17 -5.50 -21.10
CA ALA A 243 -13.47 -6.10 -20.83
C ALA A 243 -13.38 -7.46 -20.10
N GLU A 244 -12.20 -8.07 -20.03
CA GLU A 244 -11.98 -9.37 -19.36
C GLU A 244 -12.02 -9.26 -17.83
N VAL A 245 -11.82 -8.05 -17.29
CA VAL A 245 -11.75 -7.80 -15.84
C VAL A 245 -12.90 -6.92 -15.39
N ASP A 246 -13.72 -7.41 -14.45
CA ASP A 246 -14.72 -6.57 -13.78
C ASP A 246 -14.04 -5.60 -12.80
N GLU A 247 -13.94 -4.32 -13.17
CA GLU A 247 -13.37 -3.25 -12.34
C GLU A 247 -14.04 -3.15 -10.96
N ASN A 248 -15.34 -3.42 -10.86
CA ASN A 248 -16.05 -3.34 -9.58
C ASN A 248 -15.71 -4.54 -8.69
N GLU A 249 -15.47 -5.71 -9.27
CA GLU A 249 -14.95 -6.86 -8.51
C GLU A 249 -13.49 -6.64 -8.10
N ALA A 250 -12.65 -6.09 -8.97
CA ALA A 250 -11.27 -5.73 -8.64
C ALA A 250 -11.21 -4.71 -7.49
N ARG A 251 -12.07 -3.68 -7.53
CA ARG A 251 -12.21 -2.70 -6.44
C ARG A 251 -12.67 -3.35 -5.13
N LEU A 252 -13.62 -4.26 -5.19
CA LEU A 252 -14.10 -4.99 -4.01
C LEU A 252 -13.01 -5.87 -3.40
N ASP A 253 -12.21 -6.55 -4.23
CA ASP A 253 -11.07 -7.35 -3.78
C ASP A 253 -10.00 -6.48 -3.11
N ALA A 254 -9.68 -5.32 -3.70
CA ALA A 254 -8.75 -4.35 -3.13
C ALA A 254 -9.26 -3.72 -1.82
N ALA A 255 -10.57 -3.70 -1.61
CA ALA A 255 -11.19 -3.20 -0.38
C ALA A 255 -11.05 -4.16 0.82
N VAL A 256 -10.62 -5.40 0.62
CA VAL A 256 -10.32 -6.33 1.72
C VAL A 256 -8.86 -6.15 2.15
N LYS A 257 -8.60 -6.03 3.46
CA LYS A 257 -7.24 -5.86 3.99
C LYS A 257 -6.41 -7.11 3.70
N SER A 258 -5.31 -6.95 2.98
CA SER A 258 -4.40 -8.06 2.62
C SER A 258 -3.58 -8.60 3.80
N ASN A 259 -3.51 -7.87 4.92
CA ASN A 259 -2.70 -8.23 6.08
C ASN A 259 -3.52 -8.47 7.36
N ASP A 260 -4.75 -8.97 7.23
CA ASP A 260 -5.59 -9.30 8.37
C ASP A 260 -5.00 -10.44 9.22
N GLY A 261 -5.48 -10.50 10.47
CA GLY A 261 -5.27 -11.65 11.36
C GLY A 261 -5.87 -12.93 10.77
N PHE A 262 -5.46 -14.08 11.30
CA PHE A 262 -5.95 -15.39 10.91
C PHE A 262 -7.48 -15.47 10.99
N PHE A 263 -8.04 -15.07 12.13
CA PHE A 263 -9.49 -15.17 12.33
C PHE A 263 -10.25 -14.26 11.38
N ALA A 264 -9.85 -13.00 11.27
CA ALA A 264 -10.47 -12.05 10.34
C ALA A 264 -10.38 -12.56 8.88
N THR A 265 -9.23 -13.08 8.46
CA THR A 265 -9.03 -13.58 7.08
C THR A 265 -9.98 -14.73 6.74
N TYR A 266 -10.10 -15.72 7.62
CA TYR A 266 -10.77 -16.97 7.28
C TYR A 266 -12.22 -17.04 7.76
N ALA A 267 -12.53 -16.48 8.93
CA ALA A 267 -13.87 -16.53 9.51
C ALA A 267 -14.74 -15.33 9.14
N VAL A 268 -14.16 -14.20 8.70
CA VAL A 268 -14.93 -12.95 8.45
C VAL A 268 -14.77 -12.47 7.02
N SER A 269 -13.58 -12.02 6.63
CA SER A 269 -13.28 -11.41 5.33
C SER A 269 -13.59 -12.33 4.13
N SER A 270 -13.57 -13.64 4.34
CA SER A 270 -13.94 -14.65 3.33
C SER A 270 -15.37 -14.50 2.81
N TRP A 271 -16.30 -14.05 3.65
CA TRP A 271 -17.71 -13.89 3.28
C TRP A 271 -18.24 -12.47 3.47
N SER A 272 -17.68 -11.66 4.38
CA SER A 272 -18.13 -10.28 4.64
C SER A 272 -18.06 -9.38 3.40
N ARG A 273 -17.12 -9.63 2.48
CA ARG A 273 -17.00 -8.90 1.21
C ARG A 273 -18.30 -8.92 0.38
N HIS A 274 -19.10 -9.98 0.51
CA HIS A 274 -20.37 -10.09 -0.21
C HIS A 274 -21.45 -9.18 0.36
N LEU A 275 -21.30 -8.69 1.59
CA LEU A 275 -22.21 -7.73 2.21
C LEU A 275 -21.97 -6.29 1.72
N VAL A 276 -20.77 -5.97 1.24
CA VAL A 276 -20.39 -4.61 0.84
C VAL A 276 -21.28 -4.07 -0.29
N LYS A 277 -21.49 -4.86 -1.37
CA LYS A 277 -22.34 -4.44 -2.50
C LYS A 277 -23.80 -4.19 -2.08
N PRO A 278 -24.48 -5.10 -1.36
CA PRO A 278 -25.82 -4.85 -0.80
C PRO A 278 -25.89 -3.60 0.09
N VAL A 279 -24.95 -3.45 1.02
CA VAL A 279 -24.92 -2.31 1.94
C VAL A 279 -24.73 -0.99 1.19
N ALA A 280 -23.86 -0.96 0.17
CA ALA A 280 -23.68 0.19 -0.70
C ALA A 280 -24.97 0.53 -1.49
N ARG A 281 -25.69 -0.49 -1.99
CA ARG A 281 -26.97 -0.31 -2.69
C ARG A 281 -28.08 0.22 -1.79
N LEU A 282 -28.05 -0.13 -0.51
CA LEU A 282 -28.97 0.41 0.51
C LEU A 282 -28.65 1.87 0.89
N GLY A 283 -27.56 2.44 0.37
CA GLY A 283 -27.16 3.82 0.68
C GLY A 283 -26.64 4.01 2.12
N LEU A 284 -26.30 2.92 2.82
CA LEU A 284 -25.73 3.01 4.16
C LEU A 284 -24.31 3.57 4.09
N THR A 285 -24.02 4.56 4.93
CA THR A 285 -22.67 5.12 5.04
C THR A 285 -21.78 4.22 5.91
N PRO A 286 -20.45 4.24 5.75
CA PRO A 286 -19.55 3.49 6.64
C PRO A 286 -19.81 3.77 8.12
N ASN A 287 -19.96 5.04 8.49
CA ASN A 287 -20.26 5.45 9.88
C ASN A 287 -21.59 4.88 10.39
N ALA A 288 -22.61 4.73 9.54
CA ALA A 288 -23.86 4.10 9.93
C ALA A 288 -23.67 2.61 10.23
N VAL A 289 -22.87 1.90 9.42
CA VAL A 289 -22.52 0.50 9.66
C VAL A 289 -21.71 0.35 10.96
N THR A 290 -20.76 1.24 11.23
CA THR A 290 -20.04 1.31 12.51
C THR A 290 -21.01 1.49 13.68
N GLY A 291 -21.99 2.39 13.55
CA GLY A 291 -23.02 2.59 14.58
C GLY A 291 -23.85 1.34 14.87
N ILE A 292 -24.25 0.60 13.83
CA ILE A 292 -24.96 -0.69 13.99
C ILE A 292 -24.06 -1.71 14.67
N SER A 293 -22.78 -1.79 14.27
CA SER A 293 -21.77 -2.66 14.90
C SER A 293 -21.63 -2.39 16.39
N VAL A 294 -21.54 -1.11 16.79
CA VAL A 294 -21.48 -0.69 18.20
C VAL A 294 -22.76 -1.07 18.94
N GLY A 295 -23.93 -0.88 18.33
CA GLY A 295 -25.21 -1.30 18.90
C GLY A 295 -25.26 -2.81 19.18
N LEU A 296 -24.78 -3.64 18.25
CA LEU A 296 -24.70 -5.09 18.45
C LEU A 296 -23.74 -5.47 19.59
N ALA A 297 -22.60 -4.79 19.72
CA ALA A 297 -21.67 -5.04 20.83
C ALA A 297 -22.28 -4.63 22.19
N ALA A 298 -23.03 -3.54 22.24
CA ALA A 298 -23.75 -3.14 23.45
C ALA A 298 -24.81 -4.18 23.82
N LEU A 299 -25.57 -4.69 22.85
CA LEU A 299 -26.50 -5.80 23.06
C LEU A 299 -25.76 -7.07 23.51
N ALA A 300 -24.59 -7.36 22.95
CA ALA A 300 -23.77 -8.48 23.39
C ALA A 300 -23.36 -8.34 24.86
N ALA A 301 -22.91 -7.16 25.28
CA ALA A 301 -22.58 -6.86 26.67
C ALA A 301 -23.78 -7.04 27.62
N ILE A 302 -24.98 -6.62 27.20
CA ILE A 302 -26.22 -6.84 27.95
C ILE A 302 -26.52 -8.35 28.09
N TRP A 303 -26.38 -9.13 27.02
CA TRP A 303 -26.60 -10.57 27.09
C TRP A 303 -25.55 -11.31 27.93
N PHE A 304 -24.29 -10.86 27.89
CA PHE A 304 -23.25 -11.36 28.78
C PHE A 304 -23.54 -11.04 30.25
N SER A 305 -24.14 -9.88 30.56
CA SER A 305 -24.47 -9.49 31.93
C SER A 305 -25.60 -10.28 32.56
N VAL A 306 -26.36 -11.06 31.77
CA VAL A 306 -27.36 -12.00 32.28
C VAL A 306 -26.70 -13.17 33.03
N GLY A 307 -25.47 -13.54 32.69
CA GLY A 307 -24.73 -14.62 33.37
C GLY A 307 -25.22 -16.05 33.10
N THR A 308 -26.35 -16.23 32.39
CA THR A 308 -26.84 -17.56 31.97
C THR A 308 -26.04 -18.10 30.78
N ARG A 309 -25.99 -19.43 30.63
CA ARG A 309 -25.34 -20.05 29.47
C ARG A 309 -25.93 -19.60 28.12
N SER A 310 -27.25 -19.49 28.04
CA SER A 310 -27.93 -18.96 26.85
C SER A 310 -27.59 -17.50 26.59
N GLY A 311 -27.45 -16.69 27.65
CA GLY A 311 -26.98 -15.30 27.55
C GLY A 311 -25.54 -15.20 27.07
N LEU A 312 -24.64 -16.06 27.54
CA LEU A 312 -23.26 -16.13 27.06
C LEU A 312 -23.18 -16.52 25.58
N ILE A 313 -23.99 -17.49 25.14
CA ILE A 313 -24.04 -17.90 23.72
C ILE A 313 -24.62 -16.77 22.86
N ALA A 314 -25.73 -16.15 23.28
CA ALA A 314 -26.35 -15.04 22.57
C ALA A 314 -25.39 -13.84 22.46
N GLY A 315 -24.72 -13.49 23.57
CA GLY A 315 -23.69 -12.45 23.61
C GLY A 315 -22.52 -12.75 22.68
N ALA A 316 -22.04 -14.00 22.64
CA ALA A 316 -20.97 -14.41 21.74
C ALA A 316 -21.36 -14.30 20.25
N VAL A 317 -22.58 -14.69 19.89
CA VAL A 317 -23.10 -14.54 18.52
C VAL A 317 -23.22 -13.06 18.15
N LEU A 318 -23.77 -12.22 19.03
CA LEU A 318 -23.90 -10.78 18.80
C LEU A 318 -22.54 -10.09 18.69
N LEU A 319 -21.57 -10.48 19.51
CA LEU A 319 -20.20 -9.98 19.44
C LEU A 319 -19.53 -10.35 18.11
N TYR A 320 -19.71 -11.60 17.66
CA TYR A 320 -19.22 -12.02 16.36
C TYR A 320 -19.86 -11.21 15.21
N LEU A 321 -21.18 -11.03 15.23
CA LEU A 321 -21.89 -10.22 14.22
C LEU A 321 -21.46 -8.75 14.25
N SER A 322 -21.24 -8.17 15.44
CA SER A 322 -20.66 -6.84 15.59
C SER A 322 -19.29 -6.77 14.90
N PHE A 323 -18.39 -7.71 15.17
CA PHE A 323 -17.07 -7.75 14.54
C PHE A 323 -17.12 -7.93 13.02
N VAL A 324 -18.11 -8.68 12.50
CA VAL A 324 -18.33 -8.77 11.05
C VAL A 324 -18.70 -7.40 10.47
N LEU A 325 -19.66 -6.69 11.08
CA LEU A 325 -20.08 -5.38 10.59
C LEU A 325 -18.97 -4.33 10.66
N ASP A 326 -18.12 -4.42 11.67
CA ASP A 326 -16.89 -3.63 11.79
C ASP A 326 -15.92 -3.88 10.63
N CYS A 327 -15.75 -5.14 10.23
CA CYS A 327 -14.98 -5.43 9.01
C CYS A 327 -15.66 -4.89 7.75
N VAL A 328 -17.00 -4.95 7.69
CA VAL A 328 -17.79 -4.45 6.56
C VAL A 328 -17.73 -2.92 6.45
N ASP A 329 -17.75 -2.17 7.55
CA ASP A 329 -17.68 -0.70 7.48
C ASP A 329 -16.35 -0.22 6.85
N GLY A 330 -15.24 -0.85 7.20
CA GLY A 330 -13.93 -0.51 6.67
C GLY A 330 -13.78 -0.99 5.23
N GLN A 331 -14.35 -2.14 4.89
CA GLN A 331 -14.44 -2.62 3.50
C GLN A 331 -15.32 -1.69 2.65
N LEU A 332 -16.44 -1.21 3.20
CA LEU A 332 -17.35 -0.29 2.54
C LEU A 332 -16.67 1.07 2.32
N ALA A 333 -15.98 1.62 3.32
CA ALA A 333 -15.22 2.86 3.19
C ALA A 333 -14.14 2.76 2.10
N ARG A 334 -13.44 1.61 2.01
CA ARG A 334 -12.48 1.33 0.92
C ARG A 334 -13.15 1.21 -0.43
N TYR A 335 -14.28 0.51 -0.51
CA TYR A 335 -14.99 0.27 -1.76
C TYR A 335 -15.67 1.52 -2.33
N THR A 336 -16.28 2.34 -1.48
CA THR A 336 -16.95 3.60 -1.87
C THR A 336 -15.98 4.79 -1.85
N ARG A 337 -14.74 4.59 -1.39
CA ARG A 337 -13.73 5.63 -1.17
C ARG A 337 -14.19 6.75 -0.23
N ALA A 338 -15.23 6.50 0.56
CA ALA A 338 -15.81 7.43 1.52
C ALA A 338 -15.08 7.37 2.87
N PHE A 339 -13.79 7.69 2.87
CA PHE A 339 -13.01 7.78 4.10
C PHE A 339 -13.12 9.16 4.72
N SER A 340 -13.14 9.22 6.05
CA SER A 340 -13.06 10.48 6.78
C SER A 340 -12.15 10.35 7.99
N PRO A 341 -11.47 11.44 8.42
CA PRO A 341 -10.72 11.45 9.68
C PRO A 341 -11.61 11.08 10.86
N LEU A 342 -12.87 11.54 10.84
CA LEU A 342 -13.88 11.17 11.84
C LEU A 342 -14.13 9.65 11.81
N GLY A 343 -14.39 9.06 10.65
CA GLY A 343 -14.63 7.61 10.52
C GLY A 343 -13.44 6.79 11.02
N ALA A 344 -12.20 7.17 10.68
CA ALA A 344 -11.00 6.50 11.17
C ALA A 344 -10.82 6.62 12.69
N TRP A 345 -11.18 7.77 13.26
CA TRP A 345 -11.18 7.97 14.72
C TRP A 345 -12.30 7.19 15.41
N LEU A 346 -13.50 7.14 14.83
CA LEU A 346 -14.64 6.38 15.35
C LEU A 346 -14.34 4.88 15.36
N ASP A 347 -13.83 4.32 14.26
CA ASP A 347 -13.36 2.93 14.14
C ASP A 347 -12.36 2.60 15.27
N ALA A 348 -11.28 3.39 15.36
CA ALA A 348 -10.25 3.19 16.39
C ALA A 348 -10.75 3.34 17.83
N THR A 349 -11.72 4.22 18.08
CA THR A 349 -12.27 4.47 19.42
C THR A 349 -13.29 3.40 19.80
N PHE A 350 -14.24 3.11 18.93
CA PHE A 350 -15.32 2.18 19.20
C PHE A 350 -14.83 0.74 19.28
N ASP A 351 -13.75 0.36 18.61
CA ASP A 351 -13.07 -0.91 18.87
C ASP A 351 -12.77 -1.16 20.34
N ARG A 352 -12.35 -0.11 21.05
CA ARG A 352 -12.01 -0.17 22.47
C ARG A 352 -13.26 -0.14 23.34
N VAL A 353 -14.21 0.75 22.99
CA VAL A 353 -15.48 0.86 23.72
C VAL A 353 -16.25 -0.46 23.67
N LYS A 354 -16.35 -1.09 22.50
CA LYS A 354 -16.99 -2.41 22.30
C LYS A 354 -16.33 -3.46 23.20
N GLU A 355 -15.01 -3.55 23.19
CA GLU A 355 -14.27 -4.52 24.00
C GLU A 355 -14.51 -4.32 25.50
N TYR A 356 -14.39 -3.08 26.00
CA TYR A 356 -14.55 -2.80 27.43
C TYR A 356 -16.00 -2.93 27.89
N ALA A 357 -16.98 -2.62 27.03
CA ALA A 357 -18.39 -2.90 27.30
C ALA A 357 -18.63 -4.41 27.47
N VAL A 358 -18.04 -5.25 26.62
CA VAL A 358 -18.13 -6.71 26.75
C VAL A 358 -17.44 -7.20 28.04
N TYR A 359 -16.28 -6.64 28.39
CA TYR A 359 -15.61 -6.99 29.66
C TYR A 359 -16.51 -6.65 30.85
N LEU A 360 -17.13 -5.47 30.83
CA LEU A 360 -18.07 -5.06 31.85
C LEU A 360 -19.28 -6.01 31.92
N GLY A 361 -19.89 -6.35 30.78
CA GLY A 361 -21.00 -7.28 30.71
C GLY A 361 -20.66 -8.66 31.28
N LEU A 362 -19.53 -9.24 30.87
CA LEU A 362 -19.03 -10.52 31.39
C LEU A 362 -18.75 -10.48 32.90
N ALA A 363 -18.12 -9.39 33.38
CA ALA A 363 -17.82 -9.24 34.81
C ALA A 363 -19.10 -9.08 35.64
N ILE A 364 -20.06 -8.28 35.18
CA ILE A 364 -21.37 -8.13 35.83
C ILE A 364 -22.10 -9.47 35.86
N GLY A 365 -22.20 -10.18 34.73
CA GLY A 365 -22.94 -11.44 34.67
C GLY A 365 -22.33 -12.54 35.53
N TYR A 366 -21.00 -12.58 35.62
CA TYR A 366 -20.30 -13.49 36.53
C TYR A 366 -20.50 -13.08 38.00
N ALA A 367 -20.41 -11.78 38.31
CA ALA A 367 -20.58 -11.26 39.67
C ALA A 367 -22.03 -11.30 40.18
N ALA A 368 -23.02 -11.24 39.28
CA ALA A 368 -24.45 -11.31 39.60
C ALA A 368 -24.92 -12.72 39.96
N GLY A 369 -24.09 -13.75 39.74
CA GLY A 369 -24.29 -15.11 40.24
C GLY A 369 -25.22 -15.97 39.38
N LEU A 370 -24.61 -16.84 38.58
CA LEU A 370 -25.23 -18.04 37.98
C LEU A 370 -24.16 -19.12 37.81
N ASP A 371 -23.56 -19.50 38.93
CA ASP A 371 -22.78 -20.71 38.99
C ASP A 371 -23.71 -21.92 39.19
N VAL A 372 -23.83 -22.72 38.14
CA VAL A 372 -24.04 -24.17 38.28
C VAL A 372 -22.75 -24.85 38.82
N ALA A 373 -21.70 -24.08 39.15
CA ALA A 373 -20.49 -24.56 39.83
C ALA A 373 -19.91 -23.48 40.76
N GLY A 374 -20.43 -23.36 41.99
CA GLY A 374 -20.24 -22.23 42.91
C GLY A 374 -18.85 -21.56 42.98
N GLY A 375 -18.85 -20.23 42.93
CA GLY A 375 -17.79 -19.33 43.35
C GLY A 375 -18.35 -17.91 43.52
N GLY A 376 -18.15 -17.30 44.69
CA GLY A 376 -18.64 -15.96 45.02
C GLY A 376 -17.87 -14.84 44.30
N PRO A 377 -17.70 -13.64 44.91
CA PRO A 377 -17.01 -12.49 44.30
C PRO A 377 -15.48 -12.68 44.23
N ASP A 378 -15.05 -13.72 43.50
CA ASP A 378 -13.69 -14.24 43.37
C ASP A 378 -12.84 -13.42 42.38
N GLY A 379 -12.59 -12.15 42.70
CA GLY A 379 -11.60 -11.33 41.99
C GLY A 379 -11.88 -11.11 40.50
N ILE A 380 -13.10 -11.37 40.01
CA ILE A 380 -13.47 -11.21 38.59
C ILE A 380 -13.24 -9.77 38.11
N TRP A 381 -13.53 -8.79 38.96
CA TRP A 381 -13.26 -7.38 38.69
C TRP A 381 -11.76 -7.10 38.59
N ALA A 382 -10.93 -7.73 39.44
CA ALA A 382 -9.48 -7.61 39.34
C ALA A 382 -8.98 -8.22 38.02
N LEU A 383 -9.53 -9.36 37.58
CA LEU A 383 -9.20 -9.96 36.29
C LEU A 383 -9.64 -9.08 35.10
N ALA A 384 -10.86 -8.55 35.14
CA ALA A 384 -11.40 -7.66 34.11
C ALA A 384 -10.60 -6.36 33.99
N VAL A 385 -10.30 -5.71 35.13
CA VAL A 385 -9.48 -4.50 35.18
C VAL A 385 -8.05 -4.79 34.74
N SER A 386 -7.46 -5.91 35.17
CA SER A 386 -6.11 -6.30 34.72
C SER A 386 -6.06 -6.55 33.22
N ALA A 387 -7.08 -7.21 32.65
CA ALA A 387 -7.18 -7.42 31.21
C ALA A 387 -7.32 -6.08 30.49
N MET A 388 -8.14 -5.16 31.00
CA MET A 388 -8.31 -3.82 30.45
C MET A 388 -6.99 -3.01 30.49
N ILE A 389 -6.25 -3.03 31.61
CA ILE A 389 -4.94 -2.37 31.73
C ILE A 389 -3.94 -2.98 30.74
N LEU A 390 -3.86 -4.30 30.67
CA LEU A 390 -2.96 -5.00 29.75
C LEU A 390 -3.24 -4.62 28.30
N GLN A 391 -4.51 -4.62 27.87
CA GLN A 391 -4.85 -4.18 26.52
C GLN A 391 -4.59 -2.69 26.33
N MET A 392 -4.87 -1.85 27.32
CA MET A 392 -4.57 -0.42 27.25
C MET A 392 -3.10 -0.16 26.96
N LEU A 393 -2.21 -0.80 27.71
CA LEU A 393 -0.76 -0.71 27.53
C LEU A 393 -0.31 -1.22 26.16
N ARG A 394 -0.81 -2.39 25.72
CA ARG A 394 -0.47 -2.95 24.41
C ARG A 394 -0.82 -2.01 23.26
N HIS A 395 -2.04 -1.48 23.25
CA HIS A 395 -2.49 -0.57 22.21
C HIS A 395 -1.70 0.75 22.26
N MET A 396 -1.43 1.29 23.44
CA MET A 396 -0.61 2.50 23.60
C MET A 396 0.78 2.28 23.00
N ILE A 397 1.43 1.16 23.34
CA ILE A 397 2.73 0.78 22.78
C ILE A 397 2.68 0.65 21.26
N ASP A 398 1.61 0.07 20.70
CA ASP A 398 1.44 -0.06 19.25
C ASP A 398 1.28 1.29 18.56
N PHE A 399 0.41 2.17 19.08
CA PHE A 399 0.20 3.52 18.55
C PHE A 399 1.47 4.39 18.64
N SER A 400 2.14 4.42 19.80
CA SER A 400 3.35 5.22 20.00
C SER A 400 4.48 4.79 19.06
N TYR A 401 4.65 3.48 18.84
CA TYR A 401 5.68 2.98 17.92
C TYR A 401 5.36 3.25 16.45
N ALA A 402 4.08 3.13 16.06
CA ALA A 402 3.65 3.47 14.71
C ALA A 402 3.88 4.96 14.41
N GLY A 403 3.54 5.84 15.36
CA GLY A 403 3.80 7.28 15.28
C GLY A 403 5.29 7.60 15.17
N ALA A 404 6.10 7.07 16.09
CA ALA A 404 7.55 7.30 16.09
C ALA A 404 8.23 6.85 14.78
N ARG A 405 7.77 5.75 14.18
CA ARG A 405 8.29 5.28 12.88
C ARG A 405 7.87 6.19 11.73
N ALA A 406 6.65 6.70 11.74
CA ALA A 406 6.18 7.65 10.74
C ALA A 406 6.98 8.97 10.82
N ASP A 407 7.22 9.49 12.01
CA ASP A 407 8.02 10.70 12.20
C ASP A 407 9.48 10.51 11.79
N ALA A 408 10.10 9.38 12.18
CA ALA A 408 11.45 9.05 11.74
C ALA A 408 11.58 8.99 10.20
N SER A 409 10.56 8.46 9.51
CA SER A 409 10.55 8.45 8.04
C SER A 409 10.44 9.85 7.42
N ARG A 410 9.66 10.75 8.03
CA ARG A 410 9.53 12.14 7.60
C ARG A 410 10.82 12.93 7.81
N VAL A 411 11.47 12.76 8.96
CA VAL A 411 12.75 13.41 9.26
C VAL A 411 13.85 12.87 8.33
N GLY A 412 13.91 11.56 8.13
CA GLY A 412 14.84 10.95 7.18
C GLY A 412 14.66 11.47 5.75
N ALA A 413 13.41 11.62 5.30
CA ALA A 413 13.10 12.24 4.00
C ALA A 413 13.55 13.72 3.93
N ALA A 414 13.41 14.48 5.01
CA ALA A 414 13.87 15.87 5.08
C ALA A 414 15.39 16.00 4.99
N TRP A 415 16.14 15.05 5.57
CA TRP A 415 17.60 15.02 5.48
C TRP A 415 18.07 14.48 4.12
N ALA A 416 17.33 13.52 3.53
CA ALA A 416 17.62 12.99 2.19
C ALA A 416 17.46 14.05 1.08
N ARG A 417 16.53 15.01 1.26
CA ARG A 417 16.40 16.19 0.38
C ARG A 417 17.70 17.00 0.25
N ALA A 418 18.66 16.84 1.16
CA ALA A 418 19.87 17.67 1.21
C ALA A 418 21.05 17.20 0.33
N ALA A 419 21.12 15.97 -0.19
CA ALA A 419 22.26 15.58 -1.05
C ALA A 419 22.04 14.26 -1.81
N GLY A 420 21.83 14.37 -3.12
CA GLY A 420 21.96 13.26 -4.06
C GLY A 420 22.07 13.80 -5.47
N SER A 421 23.17 13.50 -6.18
CA SER A 421 23.30 13.85 -7.60
C SER A 421 22.19 13.15 -8.38
N LEU A 422 21.43 13.87 -9.21
CA LEU A 422 20.42 13.27 -10.09
C LEU A 422 21.06 12.39 -11.19
N ILE A 423 22.36 12.56 -11.44
CA ILE A 423 23.08 11.99 -12.59
C ILE A 423 23.91 10.77 -12.18
N ASP A 424 24.25 10.58 -10.91
CA ASP A 424 25.15 9.49 -10.49
C ASP A 424 24.44 8.12 -10.54
N PRO A 425 24.79 7.23 -11.49
CA PRO A 425 24.21 5.90 -11.61
C PRO A 425 24.62 4.98 -10.45
N ALA A 426 25.71 5.27 -9.74
CA ALA A 426 26.24 4.44 -8.66
C ALA A 426 25.63 4.75 -7.28
N GLY A 427 24.86 5.84 -7.14
CA GLY A 427 24.36 6.32 -5.85
C GLY A 427 23.42 5.36 -5.10
N ASP A 428 22.80 4.40 -5.80
CA ASP A 428 21.93 3.38 -5.18
C ASP A 428 22.70 2.15 -4.69
N ALA A 429 23.95 1.95 -5.12
CA ALA A 429 24.79 0.83 -4.70
C ALA A 429 25.39 1.01 -3.28
N GLY A 430 25.38 2.25 -2.75
CA GLY A 430 25.98 2.60 -1.46
C GLY A 430 25.02 2.72 -0.28
N ARG A 431 23.69 2.63 -0.49
CA ARG A 431 22.75 2.66 0.65
C ARG A 431 22.74 1.29 1.33
N PRO A 432 23.01 1.20 2.64
CA PRO A 432 23.10 -0.09 3.31
C PRO A 432 21.79 -0.86 3.15
N VAL A 433 21.89 -1.99 2.46
CA VAL A 433 20.84 -3.00 2.36
C VAL A 433 20.59 -3.53 3.79
N PRO A 434 19.40 -3.36 4.39
CA PRO A 434 19.08 -4.12 5.59
C PRO A 434 19.16 -5.60 5.20
N PRO A 435 19.91 -6.44 5.92
CA PRO A 435 20.23 -7.79 5.47
C PRO A 435 18.95 -8.53 5.09
N ARG A 436 18.83 -8.89 3.81
CA ARG A 436 17.78 -9.79 3.33
C ARG A 436 17.94 -11.09 4.11
N ARG A 437 16.87 -11.52 4.78
CA ARG A 437 16.83 -12.91 5.27
C ARG A 437 16.97 -13.82 4.05
N PRO A 438 17.92 -14.76 4.04
CA PRO A 438 18.04 -15.68 2.92
C PRO A 438 16.72 -16.45 2.81
N GLU A 439 16.05 -16.32 1.67
CA GLU A 439 15.05 -17.28 1.25
C GLU A 439 15.80 -18.61 1.09
N ARG A 440 15.64 -19.50 2.07
CA ARG A 440 16.15 -20.86 1.96
C ARG A 440 15.47 -21.51 0.77
N ARG A 441 16.15 -21.51 -0.38
CA ARG A 441 16.07 -22.63 -1.33
C ARG A 441 16.42 -23.88 -0.52
N ALA A 442 15.42 -24.71 -0.26
CA ALA A 442 15.61 -26.00 0.38
C ALA A 442 16.38 -26.91 -0.59
N ALA A 443 17.70 -26.91 -0.48
CA ALA A 443 18.50 -28.07 -0.82
C ALA A 443 18.64 -28.91 0.45
N PHE A 444 18.11 -30.13 0.40
CA PHE A 444 18.31 -31.17 1.39
C PHE A 444 19.80 -31.60 1.41
N ALA A 445 20.42 -31.63 2.59
CA ALA A 445 21.46 -32.59 3.00
C ALA A 445 21.90 -32.36 4.47
N GLY A 446 21.95 -33.45 5.26
CA GLY A 446 22.74 -33.69 6.49
C GLY A 446 22.63 -32.68 7.65
N ALA A 447 22.01 -33.01 8.78
CA ALA A 447 22.64 -33.70 9.92
C ALA A 447 23.98 -33.06 10.36
N ASP A 448 23.98 -32.25 11.42
CA ASP A 448 24.62 -32.62 12.70
C ASP A 448 24.60 -31.48 13.75
N ALA A 449 24.54 -31.96 15.00
CA ALA A 449 24.60 -31.37 16.33
C ALA A 449 25.24 -29.97 16.56
N GLY A 450 24.76 -29.30 17.62
CA GLY A 450 25.62 -28.40 18.40
C GLY A 450 24.94 -27.16 18.96
N TRP A 451 24.07 -27.31 19.95
CA TRP A 451 23.72 -26.22 20.86
C TRP A 451 24.71 -26.26 22.02
N THR A 452 25.54 -25.23 22.18
CA THR A 452 26.26 -24.98 23.45
C THR A 452 26.35 -23.47 23.74
N PRO A 453 26.21 -23.08 25.03
CA PRO A 453 26.11 -21.69 25.48
C PRO A 453 27.49 -21.08 25.71
N VAL A 454 27.59 -19.75 25.71
CA VAL A 454 28.71 -19.05 26.33
C VAL A 454 28.16 -18.07 27.36
N ALA A 455 28.70 -18.24 28.56
CA ALA A 455 28.41 -17.53 29.78
C ALA A 455 29.13 -16.16 29.84
N SER A 456 28.63 -15.37 30.80
CA SER A 456 29.14 -14.16 31.46
C SER A 456 30.64 -13.86 31.39
N GLU A 457 30.98 -12.57 31.22
CA GLU A 457 31.47 -11.67 32.29
C GLU A 457 31.91 -10.32 31.67
N GLY A 458 31.68 -9.20 32.36
CA GLY A 458 32.16 -7.89 31.92
C GLY A 458 31.33 -6.71 32.39
N GLU A 459 31.49 -6.38 33.67
CA GLU A 459 30.98 -5.21 34.40
C GLU A 459 31.34 -3.88 33.71
N GLY A 460 30.44 -2.90 33.77
CA GLY A 460 30.64 -1.57 33.18
C GLY A 460 29.45 -0.64 33.41
N ASP A 461 29.36 -0.16 34.66
CA ASP A 461 28.41 0.82 35.18
C ASP A 461 28.57 2.19 34.50
N ILE A 462 27.57 2.69 33.78
CA ILE A 462 27.36 4.13 33.54
C ILE A 462 25.85 4.41 33.41
N GLY A 463 25.25 4.94 34.47
CA GLY A 463 23.97 5.61 34.41
C GLY A 463 24.09 7.00 33.78
N ILE A 464 23.17 7.37 32.89
CA ILE A 464 22.92 8.78 32.54
C ILE A 464 21.40 9.00 32.49
N GLY A 465 20.97 9.92 33.36
CA GLY A 465 19.59 10.31 33.58
C GLY A 465 18.98 11.10 32.43
N ILE A 466 17.66 10.97 32.32
CA ILE A 466 16.81 11.73 31.41
C ILE A 466 16.60 13.12 32.02
N GLY A 467 17.30 14.13 31.48
CA GLY A 467 17.04 15.54 31.74
C GLY A 467 16.15 16.12 30.63
N ILE A 468 14.91 16.46 30.96
CA ILE A 468 14.00 17.23 30.10
C ILE A 468 14.36 18.71 30.27
N GLY A 469 14.84 19.35 29.20
CA GLY A 469 15.13 20.79 29.15
C GLY A 469 14.35 21.47 28.02
N ILE A 470 13.40 22.32 28.39
CA ILE A 470 12.67 23.24 27.51
C ILE A 470 13.43 24.59 27.53
N GLY A 471 13.73 25.20 26.38
CA GLY A 471 14.14 26.61 26.35
C GLY A 471 14.90 27.08 25.10
N GLY A 472 14.16 27.75 24.21
CA GLY A 472 14.46 28.98 23.46
C GLY A 472 15.88 29.44 23.09
N GLY A 473 16.01 29.89 21.84
CA GLY A 473 16.65 31.17 21.51
C GLY A 473 18.04 31.14 20.84
N GLY A 474 18.03 31.40 19.53
CA GLY A 474 19.03 32.11 18.68
C GLY A 474 20.52 32.19 19.07
N THR A 475 21.40 31.90 18.11
CA THR A 475 22.22 32.88 17.36
C THR A 475 23.31 32.20 16.52
N ASP A 476 23.74 32.94 15.49
CA ASP A 476 24.78 32.75 14.48
C ASP A 476 26.02 31.90 14.81
N GLY A 477 26.57 31.25 13.78
CA GLY A 477 27.93 30.69 13.83
C GLY A 477 28.36 29.96 12.56
N ARG A 478 29.19 30.63 11.76
CA ARG A 478 29.81 30.15 10.51
C ARG A 478 30.75 28.96 10.69
N ALA A 479 30.86 28.20 9.60
CA ALA A 479 32.06 27.55 9.04
C ALA A 479 32.73 26.38 9.79
N ALA A 480 32.83 25.24 9.11
CA ALA A 480 34.12 24.75 8.57
C ALA A 480 33.91 23.41 7.83
N VAL A 481 34.29 23.40 6.55
CA VAL A 481 34.48 22.20 5.72
C VAL A 481 35.90 21.70 5.92
N PRO A 482 36.17 20.40 6.13
CA PRO A 482 37.49 19.85 5.90
C PRO A 482 37.55 19.22 4.51
N VAL A 483 38.39 19.84 3.67
CA VAL A 483 39.00 19.25 2.48
C VAL A 483 40.06 18.25 2.95
N ILE A 484 40.03 17.02 2.43
CA ILE A 484 41.21 16.14 2.40
C ILE A 484 41.37 15.67 0.96
N GLY A 485 42.53 16.04 0.40
CA GLY A 485 42.96 15.68 -0.95
C GLY A 485 43.71 14.34 -1.00
N ALA A 486 43.66 13.77 -2.20
CA ALA A 486 44.73 13.18 -3.00
C ALA A 486 45.82 12.33 -2.33
N GLU A 487 46.05 11.12 -2.85
CA GLU A 487 47.21 10.75 -3.69
C GLU A 487 47.39 9.22 -3.83
N GLY A 488 48.01 8.80 -4.93
CA GLY A 488 48.59 7.45 -5.19
C GLY A 488 47.83 6.63 -6.24
N GLU A 489 48.18 6.67 -7.54
CA GLU A 489 49.24 5.88 -8.22
C GLU A 489 49.05 4.36 -8.11
N ARG A 490 49.31 3.47 -9.09
CA ARG A 490 49.65 3.41 -10.53
C ARG A 490 49.66 1.88 -10.84
N GLU A 491 49.78 1.53 -12.14
CA GLU A 491 50.09 0.19 -12.71
C GLU A 491 48.91 -0.81 -12.80
N GLY A 492 48.65 -1.53 -13.90
CA GLY A 492 49.39 -1.76 -15.14
C GLY A 492 49.43 -3.27 -15.46
N ALA A 493 48.65 -3.73 -16.45
CA ALA A 493 48.79 -4.96 -17.27
C ALA A 493 47.42 -5.21 -17.94
N GLY A 494 47.26 -5.39 -19.26
CA GLY A 494 48.10 -6.08 -20.22
C GLY A 494 47.49 -7.46 -20.51
N GLY A 495 46.80 -7.64 -21.65
CA GLY A 495 46.20 -8.93 -22.00
C GLY A 495 45.21 -8.89 -23.17
N GLU A 496 45.76 -8.77 -24.38
CA GLU A 496 45.14 -8.90 -25.70
C GLU A 496 45.00 -10.38 -26.09
N TRP A 497 43.84 -10.83 -26.61
CA TRP A 497 43.71 -11.98 -27.52
C TRP A 497 42.49 -11.81 -28.43
N ALA A 498 42.68 -12.20 -29.69
CA ALA A 498 41.88 -11.93 -30.86
C ALA A 498 40.72 -12.93 -31.15
N ASP A 499 39.76 -12.43 -31.92
CA ASP A 499 38.76 -13.08 -32.82
C ASP A 499 39.47 -13.92 -33.94
N PRO A 500 38.85 -14.61 -34.94
CA PRO A 500 37.43 -14.87 -35.28
C PRO A 500 37.08 -16.30 -35.78
N GLY A 501 35.78 -16.56 -36.02
CA GLY A 501 35.38 -17.25 -37.27
C GLY A 501 34.33 -18.37 -37.21
N ASP A 502 33.32 -18.20 -38.09
CA ASP A 502 32.47 -19.18 -38.77
C ASP A 502 31.49 -20.03 -37.92
N GLY A 503 30.26 -20.35 -38.36
CA GLY A 503 29.60 -20.14 -39.64
C GLY A 503 28.36 -21.04 -39.74
N ARG A 504 27.25 -20.43 -40.17
CA ARG A 504 26.20 -20.96 -41.08
C ARG A 504 25.31 -22.19 -40.77
N THR A 505 24.08 -22.03 -41.30
CA THR A 505 23.02 -22.98 -41.72
C THR A 505 22.01 -23.41 -40.64
N ALA A 506 20.71 -23.08 -40.70
CA ALA A 506 19.63 -23.23 -41.71
C ALA A 506 18.89 -24.58 -41.62
N GLY A 507 17.55 -24.52 -41.59
CA GLY A 507 16.62 -25.65 -41.75
C GLY A 507 15.56 -25.73 -40.64
N ALA A 508 14.39 -25.09 -40.74
CA ALA A 508 13.21 -25.41 -41.57
C ALA A 508 12.26 -26.50 -40.99
N GLY A 509 10.99 -26.10 -40.79
CA GLY A 509 9.79 -26.96 -40.78
C GLY A 509 9.55 -27.74 -39.47
N ARG A 510 8.34 -27.92 -38.96
CA ARG A 510 7.02 -27.96 -39.61
C ARG A 510 5.92 -27.86 -38.54
N ALA A 511 4.78 -27.28 -38.90
CA ALA A 511 3.57 -27.21 -38.09
C ALA A 511 2.77 -28.53 -38.10
N ASP A 512 1.80 -28.54 -37.17
CA ASP A 512 0.42 -29.05 -37.29
C ASP A 512 0.13 -30.47 -36.75
N PRO A 513 -1.15 -30.82 -36.50
CA PRO A 513 -2.04 -30.37 -35.42
C PRO A 513 -2.57 -31.56 -34.61
N LEU A 514 -3.39 -31.33 -33.59
CA LEU A 514 -4.68 -32.01 -33.38
C LEU A 514 -5.29 -31.57 -32.04
N GLY A 515 -6.50 -31.02 -32.14
CA GLY A 515 -7.22 -30.44 -31.03
C GLY A 515 -7.81 -31.45 -30.05
N ARG A 516 -8.19 -30.93 -28.88
CA ARG A 516 -9.33 -31.43 -28.13
C ARG A 516 -10.12 -30.25 -27.57
N ALA A 517 -11.36 -30.18 -28.02
CA ALA A 517 -12.37 -29.24 -27.59
C ALA A 517 -12.85 -29.52 -26.15
N ALA A 518 -13.21 -28.42 -25.50
CA ALA A 518 -14.28 -28.21 -24.54
C ALA A 518 -14.92 -29.43 -23.83
N ALA A 519 -14.87 -29.39 -22.50
CA ALA A 519 -16.00 -29.79 -21.66
C ALA A 519 -16.29 -28.65 -20.69
N ALA A 520 -17.47 -28.07 -20.83
CA ALA A 520 -18.08 -27.15 -19.90
C ALA A 520 -18.46 -27.90 -18.62
N ASP A 521 -18.29 -27.26 -17.46
CA ASP A 521 -19.13 -27.53 -16.30
C ASP A 521 -19.40 -26.21 -15.58
N GLY A 522 -20.63 -25.74 -15.76
CA GLY A 522 -21.23 -24.73 -14.92
C GLY A 522 -21.57 -25.33 -13.56
N ALA A 523 -21.04 -24.75 -12.50
CA ALA A 523 -21.52 -24.97 -11.15
C ALA A 523 -21.64 -23.60 -10.45
N GLY A 524 -22.87 -23.26 -10.04
CA GLY A 524 -23.16 -22.07 -9.25
C GLY A 524 -22.39 -22.04 -7.91
N PRO A 525 -22.45 -20.92 -7.17
CA PRO A 525 -21.59 -20.67 -6.03
C PRO A 525 -22.02 -21.51 -4.81
N GLY A 526 -21.55 -22.76 -4.74
CA GLY A 526 -21.73 -23.66 -3.60
C GLY A 526 -20.54 -23.58 -2.64
N ALA A 527 -20.84 -23.62 -1.32
CA ALA A 527 -19.90 -23.56 -0.21
C ALA A 527 -18.67 -24.51 -0.29
N GLY A 528 -18.72 -25.56 -1.12
CA GLY A 528 -17.58 -26.46 -1.38
C GLY A 528 -16.36 -25.78 -2.03
N ASN A 529 -16.56 -24.73 -2.83
CA ASN A 529 -15.46 -23.99 -3.44
C ASN A 529 -14.70 -23.12 -2.40
N LEU A 530 -15.38 -22.72 -1.31
CA LEU A 530 -14.78 -21.95 -0.23
C LEU A 530 -13.76 -22.79 0.56
N VAL A 531 -14.11 -24.02 0.91
CA VAL A 531 -13.23 -24.95 1.67
C VAL A 531 -11.98 -25.31 0.87
N LEU A 532 -12.12 -25.57 -0.44
CA LEU A 532 -10.99 -25.85 -1.32
C LEU A 532 -10.10 -24.62 -1.53
N ARG A 533 -10.68 -23.41 -1.61
CA ARG A 533 -9.91 -22.15 -1.67
C ARG A 533 -9.21 -21.84 -0.34
N LEU A 534 -9.85 -22.10 0.79
CA LEU A 534 -9.28 -22.03 2.14
C LEU A 534 -8.06 -22.94 2.27
N SER A 535 -8.20 -24.20 1.89
CA SER A 535 -7.13 -25.21 1.94
C SER A 535 -5.94 -24.81 1.05
N ARG A 536 -6.18 -24.43 -0.21
CA ARG A 536 -5.10 -23.96 -1.13
C ARG A 536 -4.46 -22.65 -0.67
N ALA A 537 -5.20 -21.75 -0.03
CA ALA A 537 -4.66 -20.51 0.54
C ALA A 537 -3.81 -20.78 1.78
N MET A 538 -4.16 -21.79 2.58
CA MET A 538 -3.36 -22.25 3.73
C MET A 538 -2.06 -22.93 3.29
N GLU A 539 -2.09 -23.75 2.24
CA GLU A 539 -0.87 -24.41 1.71
C GLU A 539 0.15 -23.42 1.13
N LYS A 540 -0.30 -22.31 0.55
CA LYS A 540 0.59 -21.27 -0.01
C LYS A 540 1.24 -20.36 1.05
N ALA A 541 0.76 -20.37 2.30
CA ALA A 541 1.27 -19.52 3.37
C ALA A 541 2.02 -20.35 4.41
N SER A 542 3.30 -20.05 4.65
CA SER A 542 4.10 -20.76 5.66
C SER A 542 3.36 -20.75 7.02
N PRO A 543 3.15 -21.92 7.67
CA PRO A 543 2.51 -22.00 8.99
C PRO A 543 3.15 -21.07 10.03
N THR A 544 4.45 -20.82 9.88
CA THR A 544 5.19 -19.86 10.72
C THR A 544 4.70 -18.41 10.59
N ARG A 545 4.19 -18.01 9.42
CA ARG A 545 3.61 -16.68 9.18
C ARG A 545 2.31 -16.51 9.95
N TRP A 546 1.43 -17.51 9.90
CA TRP A 546 0.16 -17.47 10.63
C TRP A 546 0.36 -17.54 12.13
N PHE A 547 1.26 -18.39 12.60
CA PHE A 547 1.64 -18.42 14.02
C PHE A 547 2.11 -17.05 14.52
N LYS A 548 2.98 -16.37 13.76
CA LYS A 548 3.44 -15.01 14.09
C LYS A 548 2.34 -13.95 14.08
N LYS A 549 1.28 -14.13 13.28
CA LYS A 549 0.11 -13.22 13.31
C LYS A 549 -0.77 -13.49 14.52
N ILE A 550 -1.00 -14.76 14.82
CA ILE A 550 -1.86 -15.23 15.92
C ILE A 550 -1.24 -14.89 17.30
N ILE A 551 0.07 -15.05 17.47
CA ILE A 551 0.75 -14.79 18.75
C ILE A 551 0.65 -13.33 19.18
N VAL A 552 0.55 -12.40 18.23
CA VAL A 552 0.37 -10.96 18.47
C VAL A 552 -1.05 -10.66 18.96
N LEU A 553 -1.94 -11.65 19.01
CA LEU A 553 -3.33 -11.55 19.46
C LEU A 553 -4.03 -10.28 18.90
N PRO A 554 -4.19 -10.18 17.56
CA PRO A 554 -4.90 -9.08 16.91
C PRO A 554 -6.38 -9.03 17.31
N ILE A 555 -7.07 -7.97 16.88
CA ILE A 555 -8.47 -7.74 17.26
C ILE A 555 -9.40 -8.91 16.91
N GLY A 556 -9.27 -9.51 15.72
CA GLY A 556 -10.08 -10.66 15.33
C GLY A 556 -9.87 -11.87 16.23
N GLU A 557 -8.62 -12.20 16.56
CA GLU A 557 -8.26 -13.30 17.44
C GLU A 557 -8.73 -13.05 18.88
N ARG A 558 -8.68 -11.80 19.37
CA ARG A 558 -9.27 -11.46 20.68
C ARG A 558 -10.78 -11.65 20.69
N MET A 559 -11.48 -11.13 19.70
CA MET A 559 -12.94 -11.27 19.63
C MET A 559 -13.35 -12.73 19.53
N ALA A 560 -12.62 -13.53 18.76
CA ALA A 560 -12.81 -14.97 18.70
C ALA A 560 -12.53 -15.67 20.05
N LEU A 561 -11.45 -15.28 20.74
CA LEU A 561 -11.11 -15.81 22.06
C LEU A 561 -12.21 -15.49 23.07
N ILE A 562 -12.72 -14.25 23.08
CA ILE A 562 -13.80 -13.81 23.98
C ILE A 562 -15.08 -14.58 23.68
N ALA A 563 -15.55 -14.54 22.42
CA ALA A 563 -16.77 -15.20 22.01
C ALA A 563 -16.72 -16.71 22.28
N GLY A 564 -15.62 -17.36 21.92
CA GLY A 564 -15.44 -18.79 22.14
C GLY A 564 -15.37 -19.16 23.62
N THR A 565 -14.47 -18.53 24.39
CA THR A 565 -14.31 -18.89 25.80
C THR A 565 -15.53 -18.55 26.65
N ALA A 566 -16.22 -17.44 26.37
CA ALA A 566 -17.46 -17.10 27.07
C ALA A 566 -18.58 -18.08 26.71
N ALA A 567 -18.74 -18.41 25.44
CA ALA A 567 -19.79 -19.33 24.99
C ALA A 567 -19.56 -20.78 25.40
N PHE A 568 -18.31 -21.23 25.55
CA PHE A 568 -17.98 -22.61 25.92
C PHE A 568 -17.70 -22.81 27.42
N PHE A 569 -17.25 -21.77 28.12
CA PHE A 569 -16.90 -21.81 29.54
C PHE A 569 -17.63 -20.70 30.31
N ASN A 570 -16.89 -19.87 31.04
CA ASN A 570 -17.39 -18.76 31.85
C ASN A 570 -16.47 -17.54 31.73
N ALA A 571 -16.90 -16.39 32.27
CA ALA A 571 -16.15 -15.13 32.18
C ALA A 571 -14.75 -15.22 32.81
N ARG A 572 -14.57 -16.00 33.89
CA ARG A 572 -13.26 -16.17 34.53
C ARG A 572 -12.24 -16.79 33.57
N VAL A 573 -12.62 -17.86 32.88
CA VAL A 573 -11.78 -18.49 31.86
C VAL A 573 -11.46 -17.50 30.75
N THR A 574 -12.43 -16.70 30.31
CA THR A 574 -12.22 -15.65 29.30
C THR A 574 -11.17 -14.64 29.73
N PHE A 575 -11.27 -14.06 30.93
CA PHE A 575 -10.30 -13.07 31.38
C PHE A 575 -8.91 -13.66 31.63
N VAL A 576 -8.82 -14.88 32.19
CA VAL A 576 -7.54 -15.57 32.36
C VAL A 576 -6.89 -15.83 31.00
N ALA A 577 -7.65 -16.30 30.01
CA ALA A 577 -7.14 -16.51 28.66
C ALA A 577 -6.64 -15.20 28.02
N LEU A 578 -7.38 -14.11 28.18
CA LEU A 578 -6.99 -12.78 27.71
C LEU A 578 -5.69 -12.28 28.37
N LEU A 579 -5.54 -12.49 29.68
CA LEU A 579 -4.35 -12.10 30.43
C LEU A 579 -3.12 -12.92 30.02
N VAL A 580 -3.26 -14.24 29.97
CA VAL A 580 -2.16 -15.14 29.61
C VAL A 580 -1.70 -14.89 28.18
N TRP A 581 -2.63 -14.90 27.21
CA TRP A 581 -2.28 -14.69 25.81
C TRP A 581 -1.85 -13.24 25.56
N GLY A 582 -2.54 -12.27 26.14
CA GLY A 582 -2.17 -10.86 26.04
C GLY A 582 -0.77 -10.59 26.59
N GLY A 583 -0.38 -11.26 27.68
CA GLY A 583 0.96 -11.18 28.26
C GLY A 583 2.02 -11.75 27.32
N ILE A 584 1.78 -12.93 26.76
CA ILE A 584 2.65 -13.53 25.73
C ILE A 584 2.80 -12.60 24.53
N ALA A 585 1.70 -12.02 24.05
CA ALA A 585 1.70 -11.09 22.94
C ALA A 585 2.51 -9.82 23.25
N ALA A 586 2.34 -9.25 24.44
CA ALA A 586 3.08 -8.06 24.88
C ALA A 586 4.59 -8.34 24.95
N LEU A 587 4.99 -9.46 25.54
CA LEU A 587 6.39 -9.89 25.60
C LEU A 587 6.96 -10.10 24.19
N TYR A 588 6.25 -10.82 23.32
CA TYR A 588 6.69 -11.04 21.94
C TYR A 588 6.89 -9.73 21.16
N ILE A 589 5.95 -8.79 21.27
CA ILE A 589 6.04 -7.48 20.61
C ILE A 589 7.24 -6.68 21.17
N LEU A 590 7.39 -6.64 22.49
CA LEU A 590 8.46 -5.88 23.14
C LEU A 590 9.83 -6.45 22.80
N SER A 591 10.04 -7.77 22.94
CA SER A 591 11.29 -8.44 22.57
C SER A 591 11.63 -8.22 21.10
N GLY A 592 10.65 -8.31 20.20
CA GLY A 592 10.86 -8.06 18.78
C GLY A 592 11.22 -6.60 18.46
N ARG A 593 10.78 -5.64 19.26
CA ARG A 593 11.10 -4.21 19.11
C ARG A 593 12.46 -3.88 19.69
N THR A 594 12.76 -4.34 20.90
CA THR A 594 14.07 -4.18 21.55
C THR A 594 15.18 -4.85 20.75
N GLY A 595 14.94 -6.05 20.20
CA GLY A 595 15.91 -6.70 19.32
C GLY A 595 16.23 -5.88 18.06
N ARG A 596 15.23 -5.16 17.50
CA ARG A 596 15.44 -4.28 16.34
C ARG A 596 16.14 -2.96 16.67
N SER A 597 16.01 -2.47 17.91
CA SER A 597 16.74 -1.27 18.35
C SER A 597 18.18 -1.56 18.70
N LEU A 598 18.49 -2.77 19.17
CA LEU A 598 19.86 -3.21 19.49
C LEU A 598 20.64 -3.73 18.27
N SER A 599 19.94 -4.09 17.19
CA SER A 599 20.57 -4.54 15.93
C SER A 599 20.83 -3.40 14.93
N ARG A 600 20.76 -2.15 15.38
CA ARG A 600 21.13 -0.94 14.65
C ARG A 600 22.30 -0.32 15.39
#